data_AF-A0A821FIT8-F1
#
_entry.id   AF-A0A821FIT8-F1
#
_cell.length_a   1.000
_cell.length_b   1.000
_cell.length_c   1.000
_cell.angle_alpha   90.00
_cell.angle_beta   90.00
_cell.angle_gamma   90.00
#
_symmetry.space_group_name_H-M   'P 1'
#
loop_
_entity.id
_entity.type
_entity.pdbx_description
1 polymer ?
#
loop_
_entity_poly.entity_id
_entity_poly.type
_entity_poly.pdbx_seq_one_letter_code
_entity_poly.pdbx_strand_id
1 'polypeptide(L)' 'LLALLLLFNKNDESLLTYLNEDGMSIEPGWYCPIIPTVLVNDARSIGTGYSTDMPSCNPLT' A
#
# COMPACT_ATOMS: atom_id res chain seq x y z
N LEU A 1 -4.15 -4.22 -14.63
CA LEU A 1 -5.50 -3.77 -14.22
C LEU A 1 -6.27 -4.83 -13.43
N LEU A 2 -6.33 -6.10 -13.85
CA LEU A 2 -7.07 -7.15 -13.11
C LEU A 2 -6.45 -7.55 -11.77
N ALA A 3 -5.11 -7.49 -11.63
CA ALA A 3 -4.42 -7.91 -10.41
C ALA A 3 -4.73 -7.04 -9.17
N LEU A 4 -5.09 -5.77 -9.37
CA LEU A 4 -5.36 -4.84 -8.27
C LEU A 4 -6.63 -5.24 -7.49
N LEU A 5 -7.67 -5.67 -8.21
CA LEU A 5 -8.93 -6.13 -7.61
C LEU A 5 -8.78 -7.44 -6.81
N LEU A 6 -7.76 -8.24 -7.13
CA LEU A 6 -7.46 -9.47 -6.39
C LEU A 6 -6.64 -9.19 -5.13
N LEU A 7 -5.83 -8.13 -5.13
CA LEU A 7 -4.95 -7.79 -4.01
C LEU A 7 -5.66 -7.04 -2.90
N PHE A 8 -6.71 -6.26 -3.21
CA PHE A 8 -7.46 -5.47 -2.24
C PHE A 8 -8.91 -5.93 -2.17
N ASN A 9 -9.28 -6.52 -1.04
CA ASN A 9 -10.63 -7.02 -0.82
C ASN A 9 -11.58 -5.85 -0.53
N LYS A 10 -12.69 -5.78 -1.27
CA LYS A 10 -13.72 -4.73 -1.08
C LYS A 10 -14.35 -4.78 0.31
N ASN A 11 -14.38 -5.94 0.96
CA ASN A 11 -14.93 -6.05 2.31
C ASN A 11 -14.05 -5.37 3.37
N ASP A 12 -12.76 -5.17 3.08
CA ASP A 12 -11.83 -4.52 4.00
C ASP A 12 -11.87 -2.99 3.88
N GLU A 13 -12.60 -2.46 2.90
CA GLU A 13 -12.70 -1.02 2.61
C GLU A 13 -13.27 -0.24 3.81
N SER A 14 -14.21 -0.83 4.56
CA SER A 14 -14.77 -0.22 5.78
C SER A 14 -13.79 -0.15 6.96
N LEU A 15 -12.68 -0.91 6.90
CA LEU A 15 -11.64 -0.91 7.93
C LEU A 15 -10.59 0.18 7.70
N LEU A 16 -10.58 0.80 6.51
CA LEU A 16 -9.59 1.80 6.15
C LEU A 16 -9.95 3.16 6.74
N THR A 17 -8.94 3.85 7.27
CA THR A 17 -9.09 5.22 7.76
C THR A 17 -8.83 6.20 6.62
N TYR A 18 -9.92 6.74 6.06
CA TYR A 18 -9.88 7.77 5.02
C TYR A 18 -9.39 9.11 5.58
N LEU A 19 -8.51 9.78 4.85
CA LEU A 19 -8.02 11.12 5.22
C LEU A 19 -8.99 12.19 4.74
N ASN A 20 -8.95 13.37 5.36
CA ASN A 20 -9.77 14.51 4.97
C ASN A 20 -8.87 15.72 4.67
N GLU A 21 -9.01 16.30 3.48
CA GLU A 21 -8.37 17.53 3.06
C GLU A 21 -9.44 18.54 2.61
N ASP A 22 -9.41 19.75 3.19
CA ASP A 22 -10.36 20.83 2.90
C ASP A 22 -11.85 20.43 2.99
N GLY A 23 -12.18 19.53 3.92
CA GLY A 23 -13.54 19.03 4.12
C GLY A 23 -13.95 17.89 3.18
N MET A 24 -13.10 17.52 2.22
CA MET A 24 -13.32 16.40 1.31
C MET A 24 -12.58 15.15 1.78
N SER A 25 -13.26 14.00 1.72
CA SER A 25 -12.62 12.71 1.96
C SER A 25 -11.74 12.35 0.76
N ILE A 26 -10.45 12.09 1.02
CA ILE A 26 -9.46 11.65 0.02
C ILE A 26 -9.07 10.19 0.29
N GLU A 27 -7.99 9.67 -0.30
CA GLU A 27 -7.51 8.32 -0.05
C GLU A 27 -7.26 8.01 1.44
N PRO A 28 -7.32 6.72 1.84
CA PRO A 28 -6.89 6.31 3.16
C PRO A 28 -5.37 6.46 3.34
N GLY A 29 -4.96 6.61 4.60
CA GLY A 29 -3.53 6.73 4.93
C GLY A 29 -2.70 5.51 4.51
N TRP A 30 -3.33 4.34 4.40
CA TRP A 30 -2.74 3.13 3.83
C TRP A 30 -3.83 2.18 3.37
N TYR A 31 -3.52 1.33 2.39
CA TYR A 31 -4.38 0.25 1.96
C TYR A 31 -3.94 -1.08 2.57
N CYS A 32 -4.87 -2.02 2.77
CA CYS A 32 -4.60 -3.35 3.29
C CYS A 32 -4.63 -4.39 2.15
N PRO A 33 -3.48 -4.71 1.53
CA PRO A 33 -3.42 -5.80 0.55
C PRO A 33 -3.37 -7.17 1.25
N ILE A 34 -3.83 -8.22 0.56
CA ILE A 34 -3.82 -9.61 1.05
C ILE A 34 -2.40 -10.11 1.35
N ILE A 35 -1.40 -9.61 0.63
CA ILE A 35 0.02 -9.91 0.82
C ILE A 35 0.82 -8.62 1.01
N PRO A 36 1.95 -8.63 1.72
CA PRO A 36 2.78 -7.43 1.91
C PRO A 36 3.43 -6.98 0.58
N THR A 37 2.73 -6.10 -0.15
CA THR A 37 3.13 -5.65 -1.50
C THR A 37 4.46 -4.90 -1.53
N VAL A 38 4.84 -4.26 -0.42
CA VAL A 38 6.15 -3.62 -0.25
C VAL A 38 7.31 -4.61 -0.42
N LEU A 39 7.11 -5.88 -0.04
CA LEU A 39 8.09 -6.93 -0.25
C LEU A 39 8.10 -7.42 -1.69
N VAL A 40 6.96 -7.38 -2.38
CA VAL A 40 6.82 -7.94 -3.73
C VAL A 40 7.40 -7.01 -4.80
N ASN A 41 7.25 -5.70 -4.63
CA ASN A 41 7.51 -4.70 -5.68
C ASN A 41 8.70 -3.79 -5.40
N ASP A 42 9.63 -4.20 -4.53
CA ASP A 42 10.70 -3.37 -4.00
C ASP A 42 10.21 -2.05 -3.35
N ALA A 43 11.07 -1.44 -2.52
CA ALA A 43 10.74 -0.17 -1.89
C ALA A 43 12.00 0.68 -1.75
N ARG A 44 12.05 1.77 -2.53
CA ARG A 44 13.16 2.71 -2.50
C ARG A 44 12.67 4.13 -2.27
N SER A 45 13.21 4.79 -1.25
CA SER A 45 12.93 6.20 -0.97
C SER A 45 14.13 6.86 -0.31
N ILE A 46 14.27 8.17 -0.54
CA ILE A 46 15.29 8.99 0.09
C ILE A 46 14.58 10.20 0.69
N GLY A 47 14.75 10.41 1.99
CA GLY A 47 14.27 11.57 2.73
C GLY A 47 15.41 12.33 3.38
N THR A 48 15.09 13.42 4.07
CA THR A 48 16.09 14.18 4.84
C THR A 48 16.45 13.43 6.11
N GLY A 49 17.67 12.89 6.19
CA GLY A 49 18.18 12.16 7.35
C GLY A 49 17.84 10.67 7.40
N TYR A 50 17.04 10.17 6.46
CA TYR A 50 16.64 8.75 6.37
C TYR A 50 16.61 8.27 4.92
N SER A 51 16.88 6.99 4.70
CA SER A 51 16.73 6.35 3.40
C SER A 51 16.18 4.93 3.57
N THR A 52 15.43 4.46 2.58
CA THR A 52 14.88 3.11 2.50
C THR A 52 15.35 2.50 1.19
N ASP A 53 15.95 1.31 1.25
CA ASP A 53 16.27 0.49 0.08
C ASP A 53 15.95 -0.97 0.40
N MET A 54 14.88 -1.47 -0.20
CA MET A 54 14.35 -2.81 0.01
C MET A 54 14.18 -3.53 -1.33
N PRO A 55 14.81 -4.70 -1.54
CA PRO A 55 14.66 -5.48 -2.76
C PRO A 55 13.32 -6.24 -2.79
N SER A 56 12.88 -6.58 -4.00
CA SER A 56 11.70 -7.41 -4.20
C SER A 56 11.96 -8.88 -3.80
N CYS A 57 10.91 -9.52 -3.30
CA CYS A 57 10.87 -10.90 -2.85
C CYS A 57 9.73 -11.63 -3.59
N ASN A 58 10.04 -12.81 -4.14
CA ASN A 58 9.03 -13.61 -4.82
C ASN A 58 8.15 -14.35 -3.78
N PRO A 59 6.83 -14.10 -3.76
CA PRO A 59 5.92 -14.66 -2.75
C PRO A 59 5.65 -16.17 -2.92
N LEU A 60 6.10 -16.80 -4.01
CA LEU A 60 5.88 -18.21 -4.31
C LEU A 60 7.12 -19.09 -4.10
N THR A 61 8.22 -18.51 -3.59
CA THR A 61 9.46 -19.24 -3.29
C THR A 61 9.40 -19.96 -1.96
#